data_AF-A0A6B3NJR6-F1
#
_entry.id   AF-A0A6B3NJR6-F1
#
_cell.length_a   1.000
_cell.length_b   1.000
_cell.length_c   1.000
_cell.angle_alpha   90.00
_cell.angle_beta   90.00
_cell.angle_gamma   90.00
#
_symmetry.space_group_name_H-M   'P 1'
#
loop_
_entity.id
_entity.type
_entity.pdbx_description
1 polymer ?
#
loop_
_entity_poly.entity_id
_entity_poly.type
_entity_poly.pdbx_seq_one_letter_code
_entity_poly.pdbx_strand_id
1 'polypeptide(L)' 'MRWITRPGWPGNLLAVAAGALTPLTLAPFDIWALALLSLALFYLGLRELSPRQALWRGWCYGFGL' A
#
# COMPACT_ATOMS: atom_id res chain seq x y z
N MET A 1 -14.32 4.66 5.35
CA MET A 1 -13.00 4.14 5.79
C MET A 1 -12.92 2.62 5.95
N ARG A 2 -14.00 1.90 6.30
CA ARG A 2 -14.00 0.44 6.50
C ARG A 2 -13.51 -0.42 5.31
N TRP A 3 -13.48 0.09 4.09
CA TRP A 3 -13.09 -0.66 2.90
C TRP A 3 -11.57 -0.80 2.72
N ILE A 4 -10.79 0.06 3.36
CA ILE A 4 -9.31 0.04 3.32
C ILE A 4 -8.78 -0.99 4.32
N THR A 5 -9.37 -1.05 5.51
CA THR A 5 -8.90 -1.89 6.62
C THR A 5 -9.41 -3.33 6.54
N ARG A 6 -10.54 -3.56 5.86
CA ARG A 6 -11.12 -4.90 5.71
C ARG A 6 -10.26 -5.82 4.82
N PRO A 7 -10.23 -7.13 5.12
CA PRO A 7 -9.65 -8.11 4.22
C PRO A 7 -10.45 -8.22 2.92
N GLY A 8 -9.76 -8.39 1.79
CA GLY A 8 -10.38 -8.60 0.48
C GLY A 8 -9.66 -7.87 -0.66
N TRP A 9 -10.22 -8.02 -1.87
CA TRP A 9 -9.65 -7.45 -3.10
C TRP A 9 -9.55 -5.91 -3.11
N PRO A 10 -10.47 -5.11 -2.52
CA PRO A 10 -10.36 -3.65 -2.58
C PRO A 10 -9.13 -3.15 -1.82
N GLY A 11 -8.86 -3.77 -0.67
CA GLY A 11 -7.70 -3.47 0.14
C GLY A 11 -6.38 -3.88 -0.50
N ASN A 12 -6.38 -4.97 -1.28
CA ASN A 12 -5.21 -5.43 -2.03
C ASN A 12 -4.91 -4.53 -3.23
N LEU A 13 -5.93 -4.11 -3.99
CA LEU A 13 -5.75 -3.15 -5.09
C LEU A 13 -5.23 -1.80 -4.58
N LEU A 14 -5.70 -1.35 -3.43
CA LEU A 14 -5.17 -0.14 -2.80
C LEU A 14 -3.71 -0.32 -2.39
N ALA A 15 -3.31 -1.51 -1.94
CA ALA A 15 -1.91 -1.81 -1.64
C ALA A 15 -1.04 -1.78 -2.92
N VAL A 16 -1.51 -2.34 -4.05
CA VAL A 16 -0.83 -2.25 -5.35
C VAL A 16 -0.67 -0.79 -5.77
N ALA A 17 -1.75 0.00 -5.70
CA ALA A 17 -1.71 1.41 -6.04
C ALA A 17 -0.76 2.20 -5.14
N ALA A 18 -0.71 1.90 -3.85
CA ALA A 18 0.25 2.50 -2.92
C ALA A 18 1.70 2.12 -3.29
N GLY A 19 1.96 0.86 -3.62
CA GLY A 19 3.27 0.40 -4.12
C GLY A 19 3.70 1.14 -5.38
N ALA A 20 2.78 1.32 -6.34
CA ALA A 20 3.02 2.01 -7.60
C ALA A 20 3.30 3.52 -7.47
N LEU A 21 3.10 4.11 -6.28
CA LEU A 21 3.57 5.47 -6.00
C LEU A 21 5.07 5.52 -5.73
N THR A 22 5.70 4.42 -5.32
CA THR A 22 7.12 4.39 -4.92
C THR A 22 8.07 4.83 -6.03
N PRO A 23 7.92 4.39 -7.29
CA PRO A 23 8.79 4.87 -8.38
C PRO A 23 8.74 6.39 -8.58
N LEU A 24 7.59 7.04 -8.34
CA LEU A 24 7.44 8.50 -8.45
C LEU A 24 8.16 9.27 -7.33
N THR A 25 8.52 8.58 -6.25
CA THR A 25 9.32 9.16 -5.15
C THR A 25 10.81 9.17 -5.47
N LEU A 26 11.23 8.33 -6.41
CA LEU A 26 12.62 8.14 -6.81
C LEU A 26 12.95 9.00 -8.03
N ALA A 27 14.24 9.07 -8.35
CA ALA A 27 14.69 9.69 -9.60
C ALA A 27 14.03 8.98 -10.81
N PRO A 28 13.65 9.73 -11.87
CA PRO A 28 13.89 11.16 -12.10
C PRO A 28 12.76 12.09 -11.60
N PHE A 29 11.77 11.57 -10.87
CA PHE A 29 10.57 12.32 -10.51
C PHE A 29 10.70 13.07 -9.17
N ASP A 30 11.41 12.48 -8.20
CA ASP A 30 11.77 13.08 -6.91
C ASP A 30 10.59 13.68 -6.12
N ILE A 31 9.37 13.12 -6.31
CA ILE A 31 8.15 13.58 -5.62
C ILE A 31 8.10 12.94 -4.22
N TRP A 32 8.98 13.42 -3.33
CA TRP A 32 9.22 12.84 -2.00
C TRP A 32 7.95 12.70 -1.13
N ALA A 33 6.98 13.59 -1.27
CA ALA A 33 5.73 13.55 -0.49
C ALA A 33 4.91 12.27 -0.76
N LEU A 34 5.07 11.67 -1.94
CA LEU A 34 4.40 10.41 -2.28
C LEU A 34 4.94 9.22 -1.47
N ALA A 35 6.15 9.31 -0.92
CA ALA A 35 6.71 8.25 -0.07
C ALA A 35 5.92 8.16 1.23
N LEU A 36 5.62 9.31 1.85
CA LEU A 36 4.79 9.39 3.05
C LEU A 36 3.37 8.92 2.75
N LEU A 37 2.80 9.30 1.59
CA LEU A 37 1.47 8.87 1.19
C LEU A 37 1.41 7.35 0.98
N SER A 38 2.37 6.78 0.26
CA SER A 38 2.48 5.34 0.00
C SER A 38 2.55 4.54 1.30
N LEU A 39 3.46 4.93 2.21
CA LEU A 39 3.63 4.31 3.52
C LEU A 39 2.38 4.46 4.40
N ALA A 40 1.76 5.65 4.42
CA ALA A 40 0.55 5.88 5.21
C ALA A 40 -0.63 5.02 4.73
N LEU A 41 -0.84 4.94 3.41
CA LEU A 41 -1.89 4.09 2.82
C LEU A 41 -1.65 2.62 3.15
N PHE A 42 -0.40 2.15 3.03
CA PHE A 42 -0.03 0.79 3.36
C PHE A 42 -0.23 0.48 4.85
N TYR A 43 0.28 1.31 5.74
CA TYR A 43 0.15 1.15 7.19
C TYR A 43 -1.32 1.13 7.63
N LEU A 44 -2.14 2.05 7.12
CA LEU A 44 -3.57 2.08 7.42
C LEU A 44 -4.28 0.80 6.96
N GLY A 45 -3.88 0.24 5.81
CA GLY A 45 -4.42 -1.01 5.28
C GLY A 45 -4.11 -2.24 6.13
N LEU A 46 -3.09 -2.21 6.99
CA LEU A 46 -2.66 -3.35 7.80
C LEU A 46 -3.32 -3.43 9.18
N ARG A 47 -3.89 -2.33 9.70
CA ARG A 47 -4.26 -2.20 11.12
C ARG A 47 -5.27 -3.21 11.67
N GLU A 48 -6.16 -3.75 10.83
CA GLU A 48 -7.24 -4.66 11.24
C GLU A 48 -7.09 -6.07 10.66
N LEU A 49 -5.94 -6.39 10.06
CA LEU A 49 -5.71 -7.68 9.39
C LEU A 49 -5.05 -8.70 10.32
N SER A 50 -5.41 -9.97 10.12
CA SER A 50 -4.63 -11.08 10.67
C SER A 50 -3.26 -11.18 9.98
N PRO A 51 -2.23 -11.77 10.63
CA PRO A 51 -0.88 -11.86 10.07
C PRO A 51 -0.82 -12.48 8.66
N ARG A 52 -1.64 -13.51 8.40
CA ARG A 52 -1.72 -14.16 7.07
C ARG A 52 -2.29 -13.23 5.99
N GLN A 53 -3.28 -12.40 6.35
CA GLN A 53 -3.87 -11.43 5.43
C GLN A 53 -2.94 -10.23 5.22
N ALA A 54 -2.24 -9.81 6.27
CA ALA A 54 -1.20 -8.78 6.20
C ALA A 54 -0.05 -9.21 5.27
N LEU A 55 0.35 -10.49 5.28
CA LEU A 55 1.36 -11.02 4.37
C LEU A 55 0.93 -10.89 2.90
N TRP A 56 -0.30 -11.30 2.57
CA TRP A 56 -0.82 -11.13 1.21
C TRP A 56 -0.96 -9.66 0.81
N ARG A 57 -1.40 -8.79 1.73
CA ARG A 57 -1.45 -7.34 1.51
C ARG A 57 -0.06 -6.76 1.23
N GLY A 58 0.94 -7.18 2.00
CA GLY A 58 2.34 -6.80 1.80
C GLY A 58 2.89 -7.27 0.47
N TRP A 59 2.55 -8.48 0.03
CA TRP A 59 2.89 -8.96 -1.30
C TRP A 59 2.29 -8.09 -2.41
N CYS A 60 1.01 -7.73 -2.29
CA CYS A 60 0.35 -6.82 -3.25
C CYS A 60 1.01 -5.43 -3.28
N TYR A 61 1.42 -4.90 -2.13
CA TYR A 61 2.17 -3.64 -2.07
C TYR A 61 3.52 -3.75 -2.79
N GLY A 62 4.29 -4.80 -2.50
CA GLY A 62 5.58 -5.04 -3.16
C GLY A 62 5.46 -5.31 -4.65
N PHE A 63 4.36 -5.91 -5.12
CA PHE A 63 4.10 -6.11 -6.55
C PHE A 63 3.82 -4.80 -7.30
N GLY A 64 3.30 -3.78 -6.63
CA GLY A 64 3.08 -2.47 -7.23
C GLY A 64 4.35 -1.63 -7.37
N LEU A 65 5.36 -1.91 -6.56
CA LEU A 65 6.66 -1.22 -6.54
C LEU A 65 7.55 -1.72 -7.69
#